data_AF-A0A2A4E6T0-F1
#
_entry.id   AF-A0A2A4E6T0-F1
#
_cell.length_a   1.000
_cell.length_b   1.000
_cell.length_c   1.000
_cell.angle_alpha   90.00
_cell.angle_beta   90.00
_cell.angle_gamma   90.00
#
_symmetry.space_group_name_H-M   'P 1'
#
loop_
_entity.id
_entity.type
_entity.pdbx_description
1 polymer ?
#
loop_
_entity_poly.entity_id
_entity_poly.type
_entity_poly.pdbx_seq_one_letter_code
_entity_poly.pdbx_strand_id
1 'polypeptide(L)'
;MSIKPAAVSDDVFERVLAAIEVMAGSATLRRTKREIEKVAGLAHATVARAFAQDLREPTRYAINERFNALQGETGGLSAEGVEERNKDEQLEQGKERIKVLEGERAVHLQTIYALWLASQPDQSAAPIVRIKRPRSPNLQ
;
A
#
# COMPACT_ATOMS: atom_id res chain seq x y z
N MET A 1 41.90 10.32 -30.40
CA MET A 1 41.21 11.63 -30.28
C MET A 1 39.91 11.39 -29.53
N SER A 2 39.79 11.90 -28.30
CA SER A 2 38.57 11.73 -27.51
C SER A 2 37.57 12.80 -27.93
N ILE A 3 36.52 12.41 -28.67
CA ILE A 3 35.46 13.33 -29.10
C ILE A 3 34.66 13.68 -27.85
N LYS A 4 34.82 14.92 -27.35
CA LYS A 4 33.94 15.43 -26.29
C LYS A 4 32.51 15.41 -26.83
N PRO A 5 31.54 14.82 -26.11
CA PRO A 5 30.15 14.89 -26.53
C PRO A 5 29.71 16.35 -26.62
N ALA A 6 28.95 16.69 -27.66
CA ALA A 6 28.43 18.04 -27.84
C ALA A 6 27.65 18.48 -26.60
N ALA A 7 27.92 19.71 -26.15
CA ALA A 7 27.22 20.32 -25.04
C ALA A 7 25.74 20.48 -25.38
N VAL A 8 24.89 20.17 -24.41
CA VAL A 8 23.44 20.39 -24.45
C VAL A 8 23.18 21.90 -24.36
N SER A 9 22.23 22.39 -25.17
CA SER A 9 21.85 23.79 -25.20
C SER A 9 21.06 24.22 -23.96
N ASP A 10 21.13 25.50 -23.64
CA ASP A 10 20.36 26.12 -22.54
C ASP A 10 18.84 25.92 -22.71
N ASP A 11 18.31 26.00 -23.94
CA ASP A 11 16.89 25.71 -24.24
C ASP A 11 16.45 24.32 -23.77
N VAL A 12 17.32 23.30 -23.92
CA VAL A 12 17.01 21.95 -23.48
C VAL A 12 16.95 21.89 -21.95
N PHE A 13 17.87 22.56 -21.26
CA PHE A 13 17.84 22.64 -19.81
C PHE A 13 16.61 23.38 -19.29
N GLU A 14 16.22 24.47 -19.93
CA GLU A 14 15.01 25.24 -19.60
C GLU A 14 13.75 24.40 -19.78
N ARG A 15 13.64 23.66 -20.89
CA ARG A 15 12.49 22.77 -21.12
C ARG A 15 12.43 21.62 -20.14
N VAL A 16 13.57 21.04 -19.76
CA VAL A 16 13.63 20.00 -18.73
C VAL A 16 13.23 20.58 -17.37
N LEU A 17 13.71 21.77 -17.01
CA LEU A 17 13.34 22.44 -15.77
C LEU A 17 11.84 22.76 -15.72
N ALA A 18 11.30 23.34 -16.79
CA ALA A 18 9.86 23.62 -16.89
C ALA A 18 9.02 22.35 -16.77
N ALA A 19 9.46 21.23 -17.36
CA ALA A 19 8.78 19.95 -17.20
C ALA A 19 8.80 19.43 -15.75
N ILE A 20 9.94 19.59 -15.05
CA ILE A 20 10.04 19.25 -13.62
C ILE A 20 9.07 20.10 -12.79
N GLU A 21 8.92 21.39 -13.09
CA GLU A 21 7.99 22.29 -12.39
C GLU A 21 6.51 21.96 -12.69
N VAL A 22 6.18 21.66 -13.95
CA VAL A 22 4.84 21.18 -14.33
C VAL A 22 4.50 19.89 -13.60
N MET A 23 5.46 18.97 -13.54
CA MET A 23 5.31 17.77 -12.74
C MET A 23 5.10 18.13 -11.28
N ALA A 24 5.92 19.00 -10.67
CA ALA A 24 5.78 19.50 -9.29
C ALA A 24 4.35 19.90 -8.96
N GLY A 25 3.72 20.72 -9.81
CA GLY A 25 2.34 21.18 -9.61
C GLY A 25 1.24 20.16 -9.96
N SER A 26 1.57 19.02 -10.56
CA SER A 26 0.58 18.03 -10.99
C SER A 26 0.50 16.83 -10.06
N ALA A 27 -0.70 16.51 -9.61
CA ALA A 27 -0.94 15.35 -8.75
C ALA A 27 -0.91 14.01 -9.52
N THR A 28 -1.22 14.03 -10.82
CA THR A 28 -1.41 12.85 -11.68
C THR A 28 -0.13 12.39 -12.37
N LEU A 29 0.81 13.30 -12.63
CA LEU A 29 2.03 13.00 -13.38
C LEU A 29 3.03 12.18 -12.55
N ARG A 30 3.61 11.14 -13.16
CA ARG A 30 4.61 10.28 -12.52
C ARG A 30 5.96 10.97 -12.44
N ARG A 31 6.68 10.81 -11.33
CA ARG A 31 8.00 11.46 -11.15
C ARG A 31 9.12 10.64 -11.79
N THR A 32 9.09 10.51 -13.12
CA THR A 32 10.08 9.72 -13.88
C THR A 32 10.70 10.53 -15.02
N LYS A 33 11.94 10.19 -15.40
CA LYS A 33 12.63 10.84 -16.54
C LYS A 33 11.87 10.64 -17.87
N ARG A 34 11.18 9.50 -18.01
CA ARG A 34 10.30 9.24 -19.15
C ARG A 34 9.10 10.17 -19.21
N GLU A 35 8.60 10.62 -18.06
CA GLU A 35 7.52 11.61 -18.03
C GLU A 35 8.03 13.00 -18.40
N ILE A 36 9.25 13.35 -17.96
CA ILE A 36 9.94 14.58 -18.41
C ILE A 36 10.07 14.61 -19.93
N GLU A 37 10.44 13.50 -20.58
CA GLU A 37 10.52 13.41 -22.04
C GLU A 37 9.21 13.80 -22.73
N LYS A 38 8.08 13.30 -22.21
CA LYS A 38 6.75 13.60 -22.75
C LYS A 38 6.35 15.05 -22.51
N VAL A 39 6.48 15.52 -21.27
CA VAL A 39 6.07 16.87 -20.87
C VAL A 39 6.94 17.93 -21.53
N ALA A 40 8.25 17.72 -21.57
CA ALA A 40 9.19 18.63 -22.21
C ALA A 40 9.11 18.54 -23.74
N GLY A 41 8.54 17.48 -24.33
CA GLY A 41 8.53 17.23 -25.77
C GLY A 41 9.93 16.99 -26.34
N LEU A 42 10.77 16.28 -25.58
CA LEU A 42 12.17 16.02 -25.91
C LEU A 42 12.43 14.53 -26.08
N ALA A 43 13.35 14.18 -26.99
CA ALA A 43 13.76 12.79 -27.16
C ALA A 43 14.54 12.28 -25.93
N HIS A 44 14.40 10.98 -25.63
CA HIS A 44 15.10 10.29 -24.55
C HIS A 44 16.60 10.60 -24.51
N ALA A 45 17.29 10.48 -25.66
CA ALA A 45 18.72 10.73 -25.77
C ALA A 45 19.12 12.19 -25.45
N THR A 46 18.21 13.15 -25.65
CA THR A 46 18.45 14.57 -25.34
C THR A 46 18.31 14.81 -23.83
N VAL A 47 17.25 14.28 -23.22
CA VAL A 47 17.04 14.34 -21.77
C VAL A 47 18.17 13.63 -21.03
N ALA A 48 18.54 12.41 -21.44
CA ALA A 48 19.64 11.65 -20.86
C ALA A 48 20.97 12.41 -20.91
N ARG A 49 21.26 13.08 -22.03
CA ARG A 49 22.46 13.92 -22.16
C ARG A 49 22.42 15.14 -21.24
N ALA A 50 21.27 15.80 -21.09
CA ALA A 50 21.12 16.94 -20.20
C ALA A 50 21.42 16.52 -18.74
N PHE A 51 20.78 15.45 -18.26
CA PHE A 51 21.05 14.90 -16.93
C PHE A 51 22.51 14.47 -16.75
N ALA A 52 23.12 13.83 -17.76
CA ALA A 52 24.51 13.42 -17.69
C ALA A 52 25.49 14.60 -17.73
N GLN A 53 25.16 15.71 -18.39
CA GLN A 53 25.96 16.92 -18.38
C GLN A 53 25.86 17.63 -17.02
N ASP A 54 24.64 17.80 -16.49
CA ASP A 54 24.42 18.41 -15.17
C ASP A 54 25.01 17.61 -14.01
N LEU A 55 25.17 16.30 -14.17
CA LEU A 55 25.87 15.47 -13.19
C LEU A 55 27.40 15.67 -13.23
N ARG A 56 27.95 15.95 -14.42
CA ARG A 56 29.40 16.09 -14.63
C ARG A 56 29.88 17.51 -14.33
N GLU A 57 29.06 18.50 -14.62
CA GLU A 57 29.39 19.91 -14.53
C GLU A 57 28.25 20.61 -13.78
N PRO A 58 28.55 21.41 -12.74
CA PRO A 58 27.50 22.16 -12.04
C PRO A 58 26.87 23.15 -13.01
N THR A 59 25.63 22.91 -13.41
CA THR A 59 24.87 23.85 -14.21
C THR A 59 24.03 24.77 -13.32
N ARG A 60 23.68 25.96 -13.82
CA ARG A 60 22.76 26.87 -13.12
C ARG A 60 21.35 26.28 -12.88
N TYR A 61 21.00 25.23 -13.61
CA TYR A 61 19.68 24.63 -13.58
C TYR A 61 19.54 23.56 -12.49
N ALA A 62 20.63 22.89 -12.12
CA ALA A 62 20.67 21.84 -11.10
C ALA A 62 19.55 20.79 -11.29
N ILE A 63 19.33 20.35 -12.52
CA ILE A 63 18.18 19.50 -12.88
C ILE A 63 18.20 18.14 -12.18
N ASN A 64 19.37 17.57 -11.88
CA ASN A 64 19.48 16.33 -11.11
C ASN A 64 19.00 16.54 -9.68
N GLU A 65 19.45 17.60 -9.02
CA GLU A 65 19.07 17.89 -7.63
C GLU A 65 17.56 18.11 -7.51
N ARG A 66 17.00 18.95 -8.38
CA ARG A 66 15.56 19.24 -8.42
C ARG A 66 14.73 18.00 -8.71
N PHE A 67 15.15 17.19 -9.68
CA PHE A 67 14.45 15.95 -10.01
C PHE A 67 14.55 14.91 -8.90
N ASN A 68 15.70 14.79 -8.23
CA ASN A 68 15.89 13.87 -7.12
C ASN A 68 15.07 14.30 -5.91
N ALA A 69 14.97 15.60 -5.61
CA ALA A 69 14.07 16.11 -4.57
C ALA A 69 12.62 15.72 -4.87
N LEU A 70 12.19 15.89 -6.12
CA LEU A 70 10.86 15.51 -6.58
C LEU A 70 10.59 13.99 -6.49
N GLN A 71 11.58 13.16 -6.80
CA GLN A 71 11.47 11.71 -6.67
C GLN A 71 11.53 11.24 -5.22
N GLY A 72 12.32 11.90 -4.37
CA GLY A 72 12.51 11.52 -2.97
C GLY A 72 11.21 11.52 -2.18
N GLU A 73 10.28 12.41 -2.52
CA GLU A 73 8.96 12.50 -1.89
C GLU A 73 8.01 11.36 -2.31
N THR A 74 8.11 10.86 -3.55
CA THR A 74 7.10 9.94 -4.10
C THR A 74 7.63 8.58 -4.55
N GLY A 75 8.94 8.34 -4.49
CA GLY A 75 9.58 7.14 -5.03
C GLY A 75 9.36 6.93 -6.53
N GLY A 76 9.07 7.99 -7.29
CA GLY A 76 8.77 7.92 -8.73
C GLY A 76 7.29 7.70 -9.08
N LEU A 77 6.41 7.53 -8.09
CA LEU A 77 4.96 7.56 -8.28
C LEU A 77 4.47 8.98 -8.53
N SER A 78 3.25 9.12 -9.02
CA SER A 78 2.53 10.40 -8.95
C SER A 78 2.11 10.67 -7.50
N ALA A 79 1.72 11.91 -7.18
CA ALA A 79 1.27 12.22 -5.83
C ALA A 79 0.02 11.41 -5.46
N GLU A 80 -0.94 11.30 -6.39
CA GLU A 80 -2.13 10.46 -6.23
C GLU A 80 -1.77 8.97 -6.03
N GLY A 81 -0.80 8.45 -6.79
CA GLY A 81 -0.37 7.07 -6.65
C GLY A 81 0.27 6.76 -5.28
N VAL A 82 0.91 7.75 -4.65
CA VAL A 82 1.39 7.63 -3.27
C VAL A 82 0.21 7.59 -2.30
N GLU A 83 -0.79 8.45 -2.49
CA GLU A 83 -1.99 8.44 -1.65
C GLU A 83 -2.76 7.12 -1.75
N GLU A 84 -2.94 6.59 -2.95
CA GLU A 84 -3.59 5.30 -3.19
C GLU A 84 -2.85 4.18 -2.46
N ARG A 85 -1.52 4.11 -2.63
CA ARG A 85 -0.70 3.14 -1.93
C ARG A 85 -0.84 3.25 -0.41
N ASN A 86 -0.81 4.47 0.13
CA ASN A 86 -0.96 4.68 1.57
C ASN A 86 -2.35 4.23 2.06
N LYS A 87 -3.41 4.46 1.28
CA LYS A 87 -4.76 4.00 1.58
C LYS A 87 -4.84 2.47 1.57
N ASP A 88 -4.23 1.82 0.59
CA ASP A 88 -4.19 0.36 0.51
C ASP A 88 -3.43 -0.25 1.69
N GLU A 89 -2.28 0.32 2.05
CA GLU A 89 -1.50 -0.11 3.22
C GLU A 89 -2.31 0.04 4.53
N GLN A 90 -3.07 1.14 4.69
CA GLN A 90 -3.96 1.34 5.83
C GLN A 90 -5.12 0.33 5.85
N LEU A 91 -5.70 0.00 4.69
CA LEU A 91 -6.78 -0.97 4.59
C LEU A 91 -6.30 -2.37 4.99
N GLU A 92 -5.12 -2.79 4.53
CA GLU A 92 -4.54 -4.08 4.90
C GLU A 92 -4.23 -4.14 6.41
N GLN A 93 -3.61 -3.10 6.98
CA GLN A 93 -3.39 -3.02 8.43
C GLN A 93 -4.70 -3.09 9.21
N GLY A 94 -5.76 -2.43 8.73
CA GLY A 94 -7.09 -2.48 9.31
C GLY A 94 -7.68 -3.90 9.30
N LYS A 95 -7.58 -4.61 8.16
CA LYS A 95 -8.05 -6.00 8.03
C LYS A 95 -7.31 -6.95 8.96
N GLU A 96 -5.98 -6.81 9.06
CA GLU A 96 -5.17 -7.60 9.98
C GLU A 96 -5.60 -7.36 11.43
N ARG A 97 -5.86 -6.10 11.79
CA ARG A 97 -6.32 -5.75 13.14
C ARG A 97 -7.69 -6.35 13.46
N ILE A 98 -8.62 -6.31 12.52
CA ILE A 98 -9.95 -6.94 12.68
C ILE A 98 -9.78 -8.44 12.94
N LYS A 99 -8.97 -9.13 12.14
CA LYS A 99 -8.73 -10.57 12.29
C LYS A 99 -8.17 -10.93 13.67
N VAL A 100 -7.22 -10.13 14.17
CA VAL A 100 -6.67 -10.33 15.52
C VAL A 100 -7.74 -10.14 16.59
N LEU A 101 -8.52 -9.06 16.52
CA LEU A 101 -9.58 -8.78 17.49
C LEU A 101 -10.71 -9.82 17.46
N GLU A 102 -11.05 -10.34 16.29
CA GLU A 102 -12.01 -11.44 16.15
C GLU A 102 -11.49 -12.72 16.81
N GLY A 103 -10.19 -13.02 16.66
CA GLY A 103 -9.53 -14.12 17.35
C GLY A 103 -9.58 -13.98 18.87
N GLU A 104 -9.20 -12.80 19.40
CA GLU A 104 -9.27 -12.50 20.84
C GLU A 104 -10.71 -12.63 21.38
N ARG A 105 -11.68 -12.10 20.63
CA ARG A 105 -13.11 -12.22 20.97
C ARG A 105 -13.57 -13.68 21.01
N ALA A 106 -13.15 -14.50 20.06
CA ALA A 106 -13.51 -15.92 20.03
C ALA A 106 -12.96 -16.67 21.26
N VAL A 107 -11.71 -16.40 21.64
CA VAL A 107 -11.10 -16.97 22.86
C VAL A 107 -11.88 -16.55 24.10
N HIS A 108 -12.16 -15.24 24.26
CA HIS A 108 -12.94 -14.75 25.40
C HIS A 108 -14.32 -15.41 25.50
N LEU A 109 -15.03 -15.55 24.38
CA LEU A 109 -16.34 -16.21 24.36
C LEU A 109 -16.26 -17.68 24.76
N GLN A 110 -15.24 -18.41 24.29
CA GLN A 110 -15.00 -19.79 24.70
C GLN A 110 -14.70 -19.89 26.20
N THR A 111 -13.90 -18.99 26.76
CA THR A 111 -13.60 -18.95 28.19
C THR A 111 -14.85 -18.68 29.02
N ILE A 112 -15.66 -17.68 28.65
CA ILE A 112 -16.92 -17.36 29.34
C ILE A 112 -17.87 -18.55 29.29
N TYR A 113 -18.00 -19.20 28.12
CA TYR A 113 -18.85 -20.37 27.95
C TYR A 113 -18.38 -21.56 28.80
N ALA A 114 -17.08 -21.83 28.83
CA ALA A 114 -16.51 -22.88 29.68
C ALA A 114 -16.74 -22.61 31.18
N LEU A 115 -16.57 -21.36 31.63
CA LEU A 115 -16.89 -20.95 33.00
C LEU A 115 -18.38 -21.14 33.31
N TRP A 116 -19.26 -20.76 32.39
CA TRP A 116 -20.70 -20.96 32.56
C TRP A 116 -21.06 -22.44 32.68
N LEU A 117 -20.52 -23.31 31.82
CA LEU A 117 -20.71 -24.76 31.91
C LEU A 117 -20.23 -25.32 33.25
N ALA A 118 -19.05 -24.89 33.72
CA ALA A 118 -18.51 -25.31 35.01
C ALA A 118 -19.32 -24.80 36.21
N SER A 119 -20.02 -23.68 36.05
CA SER A 119 -20.88 -23.09 37.08
C SER A 119 -22.28 -23.72 37.15
N GLN A 120 -22.64 -24.59 36.21
CA GLN A 120 -23.92 -25.29 36.29
C GLN A 120 -23.87 -26.40 37.34
N PRO A 121 -24.85 -26.46 38.26
CA PRO A 121 -24.99 -27.60 39.15
C PRO A 121 -25.27 -28.87 38.32
N ASP A 122 -24.74 -29.99 38.79
CA ASP A 122 -24.88 -31.30 38.15
C ASP A 122 -26.37 -31.66 38.01
N GLN A 123 -26.94 -31.47 36.82
CA GLN A 123 -28.31 -31.89 36.50
C GLN A 123 -28.45 -33.41 36.40
N SER A 124 -27.41 -34.19 36.73
CA SER A 124 -27.46 -35.65 36.81
C SER A 124 -28.30 -36.20 37.99
N ALA A 125 -28.88 -35.33 38.82
CA ALA A 125 -29.82 -35.71 39.87
C ALA A 125 -31.30 -35.70 39.44
N ALA A 126 -31.61 -35.88 38.15
CA ALA A 126 -32.98 -36.17 37.75
C ALA A 126 -33.39 -37.57 38.28
N PRO A 127 -34.42 -37.70 39.13
CA PRO A 127 -34.84 -39.01 39.62
C PRO A 127 -35.29 -39.87 38.43
N ILE A 128 -34.69 -41.06 38.28
CA ILE A 128 -35.10 -42.05 37.28
C ILE A 128 -36.55 -42.44 37.56
N VAL A 129 -37.51 -41.87 36.83
CA VAL A 129 -38.90 -42.30 36.88
C VAL A 129 -39.01 -43.65 36.18
N ARG A 130 -39.05 -44.74 36.96
CA ARG A 130 -39.31 -46.09 36.45
C ARG A 130 -40.75 -46.19 35.95
N ILE A 131 -40.95 -46.02 34.64
CA ILE A 131 -42.25 -46.25 33.99
C ILE A 131 -42.52 -47.76 33.99
N LYS A 132 -43.41 -48.24 34.86
CA LYS A 132 -43.97 -49.60 34.77
C LYS A 132 -44.90 -49.66 33.56
N ARG A 133 -44.46 -50.33 32.49
CA ARG A 133 -45.34 -50.64 31.35
C ARG A 133 -46.32 -51.75 31.76
N PRO A 134 -47.65 -51.58 31.62
CA PRO A 134 -48.59 -52.66 31.88
C PRO A 134 -48.39 -53.78 30.84
N ARG A 135 -48.34 -55.03 31.31
CA ARG A 135 -48.37 -56.22 30.46
C ARG A 135 -49.76 -56.32 29.85
N SER A 136 -49.85 -56.28 28.51
CA SER A 136 -51.09 -56.57 27.79
C SER A 136 -51.55 -58.00 28.12
N PRO A 137 -52.85 -58.22 28.42
CA PRO A 137 -53.37 -59.57 28.58
C PRO A 137 -53.44 -60.25 27.20
N ASN A 138 -52.91 -61.48 27.12
CA ASN A 138 -53.08 -62.36 25.95
C ASN A 138 -54.57 -62.65 25.80
N LEU A 139 -55.15 -62.26 24.66
CA LEU A 139 -56.44 -62.75 24.21
C LEU A 139 -56.21 -64.13 23.55
N GLN A 140 -56.86 -65.15 24.11
CA GLN A 140 -57.02 -66.49 23.51
C GLN A 140 -58.00 -66.44 22.35
#